data_AF-A0A0B2VTM3-F1
#
_entry.id   AF-A0A0B2VTM3-F1
#
_cell.length_a   1.000
_cell.length_b   1.000
_cell.length_c   1.000
_cell.angle_alpha   90.00
_cell.angle_beta   90.00
_cell.angle_gamma   90.00
#
_symmetry.space_group_name_H-M   'P 1'
#
loop_
_entity.id
_entity.type
_entity.pdbx_description
1 polymer ?
#
loop_
_entity_poly.entity_id
_entity_poly.type
_entity_poly.pdbx_seq_one_letter_code
_entity_poly.pdbx_strand_id
1 'polypeptide(L)'
;MVGEAELERPDNTGLMMSAPTPQQITDDIMKSEQAMYGPFFGSLGVSAAMMFTAAGSAYGTCKSGTGISSMAVARPDLVMKAIIPVVMAGIVAIYGLVVAVIISGRIAPGGKEYTINMGFSQFAGGLVCGLCGLGAGYAIGIAGDAGVRALSQQPRFFVGMILILIFAEVLGLYAKMSYDLATAESAAYSPFFGYMGAASAQIFTVLGAAYGTAKSAVGISSMGVMRPELIMKSVIPVIMAGIIGIYGLVVAMVLRGKVTAASAGYTLDKGFAHLAAGLTCGLCGLGAGYAIGIVGDAGVRGTAQQPRLFVGMILILIFSEVLGLYGMIVALILGTS
;
A
#
# COMPACT_ATOMS: atom_id res chain seq x y z
N MET A 1 69.31 53.38 38.04
CA MET A 1 67.85 53.23 38.20
C MET A 1 67.28 52.89 36.84
N VAL A 2 66.42 51.87 36.81
CA VAL A 2 65.71 51.30 35.64
C VAL A 2 66.66 50.49 34.73
N GLY A 3 66.70 49.15 34.70
CA GLY A 3 65.64 48.16 34.89
C GLY A 3 65.19 47.68 33.50
N GLU A 4 66.00 46.85 32.84
CA GLU A 4 65.66 46.22 31.55
C GLU A 4 64.50 45.24 31.79
N ALA A 5 63.33 45.54 31.23
CA ALA A 5 62.20 44.63 31.16
C ALA A 5 62.24 43.93 29.80
N GLU A 6 62.53 42.63 29.81
CA GLU A 6 62.34 41.73 28.67
C GLU A 6 60.88 41.79 28.20
N LEU A 7 60.70 42.15 26.94
CA LEU A 7 59.43 42.10 26.24
C LEU A 7 59.15 40.62 25.89
N GLU A 8 58.36 39.95 26.73
CA GLU A 8 57.79 38.63 26.43
C GLU A 8 57.05 38.69 25.09
N ARG A 9 57.55 37.93 24.11
CA ARG A 9 56.84 37.64 22.87
C ARG A 9 55.71 36.66 23.20
N PRO A 10 54.43 36.95 22.91
CA PRO A 10 53.36 35.99 23.12
C PRO A 10 53.56 34.79 22.19
N ASP A 11 53.35 33.60 22.78
CA ASP A 11 53.52 32.30 22.16
C ASP A 11 52.91 32.20 20.78
N ASN A 12 53.76 31.79 19.83
CA ASN A 12 53.39 31.43 18.47
C ASN A 12 52.70 30.05 18.45
N THR A 13 51.66 29.86 19.26
CA THR A 13 50.68 28.78 19.07
C THR A 13 49.65 29.26 18.05
N GLY A 14 50.13 29.42 16.82
CA GLY A 14 49.29 29.69 15.67
C GLY A 14 48.18 28.64 15.59
N LEU A 15 46.95 29.15 15.52
CA LEU A 15 45.78 28.49 14.96
C LEU A 15 46.15 27.80 13.63
N MET A 16 46.70 26.58 13.69
CA MET A 16 46.52 25.63 12.62
C MET A 16 45.10 25.08 12.78
N MET A 17 44.12 25.88 12.38
CA MET A 17 42.90 25.33 11.83
C MET A 17 43.34 24.58 10.58
N SER A 18 43.68 23.29 10.74
CA SER A 18 44.07 22.42 9.64
C SER A 18 43.01 22.59 8.56
N ALA A 19 43.41 23.01 7.36
CA ALA A 19 42.49 23.09 6.23
C ALA A 19 41.72 21.76 6.16
N PRO A 20 40.38 21.77 6.16
CA PRO A 20 39.61 20.54 6.18
C PRO A 20 40.08 19.69 5.00
N THR A 21 40.43 18.44 5.27
CA THR A 21 40.89 17.53 4.22
C THR A 21 39.81 17.45 3.12
N PRO A 22 40.15 17.27 1.83
CA PRO A 22 39.16 17.20 0.76
C PRO A 22 38.03 16.20 1.02
N GLN A 23 38.32 15.11 1.75
CA GLN A 23 37.34 14.15 2.24
C GLN A 23 36.39 14.72 3.30
N GLN A 24 36.86 15.49 4.27
CA GLN A 24 36.01 16.16 5.26
C GLN A 24 35.09 17.21 4.62
N ILE A 25 35.58 17.97 3.64
CA ILE A 25 34.77 18.93 2.88
C ILE A 25 33.67 18.19 2.09
N THR A 26 34.02 17.06 1.45
CA THR A 26 33.07 16.24 0.70
C THR A 26 32.02 15.62 1.63
N ASP A 27 32.44 15.09 2.77
CA ASP A 27 31.54 14.50 3.77
C ASP A 27 30.60 15.54 4.38
N ASP A 28 31.07 16.77 4.62
CA ASP A 28 30.25 17.85 5.16
C ASP A 28 29.29 18.43 4.12
N ILE A 29 29.68 18.51 2.84
CA ILE A 29 28.77 18.84 1.74
C ILE A 29 27.70 17.75 1.58
N MET A 30 28.09 16.46 1.57
CA MET A 30 27.14 15.35 1.49
C MET A 30 26.17 15.32 2.67
N LYS A 31 26.61 15.64 3.89
CA LYS A 31 25.74 15.78 5.06
C LYS A 31 24.79 16.98 4.94
N SER A 32 25.25 18.10 4.37
CA SER A 32 24.41 19.29 4.15
C SER A 32 23.32 19.07 3.09
N GLU A 33 23.62 18.33 2.01
CA GLU A 33 22.62 17.93 1.02
C GLU A 33 21.61 16.92 1.60
N GLN A 34 22.07 15.96 2.41
CA GLN A 34 21.20 14.98 3.07
C GLN A 34 20.18 15.62 4.02
N ALA A 35 20.59 16.66 4.74
CA ALA A 35 19.72 17.42 5.63
C ALA A 35 18.62 18.19 4.87
N MET A 36 18.83 18.50 3.60
CA MET A 36 17.85 19.20 2.75
C MET A 36 16.81 18.24 2.16
N TYR A 37 17.23 17.08 1.62
CA TYR A 37 16.32 16.18 0.91
C TYR A 37 15.56 15.21 1.81
N GLY A 38 16.10 14.84 2.98
CA GLY A 38 15.43 13.91 3.90
C GLY A 38 14.01 14.37 4.28
N PRO A 39 13.85 15.54 4.92
CA PRO A 39 12.54 16.05 5.34
C PRO A 39 11.57 16.27 4.17
N PHE A 40 12.07 16.55 2.96
CA PHE A 40 11.25 16.63 1.76
C PHE A 40 10.59 15.28 1.42
N PHE A 41 11.35 14.18 1.38
CA PHE A 41 10.76 12.85 1.13
C PHE A 41 9.86 12.38 2.27
N GLY A 42 10.20 12.69 3.52
CA GLY A 42 9.33 12.42 4.67
C GLY A 42 7.97 13.12 4.55
N SER A 43 7.97 14.43 4.28
CA SER A 43 6.74 15.23 4.11
C SER A 43 5.95 14.82 2.88
N LEU A 44 6.62 14.46 1.77
CA LEU A 44 5.99 13.88 0.59
C LEU A 44 5.27 12.56 0.94
N GLY A 45 5.85 11.72 1.80
CA GLY A 45 5.23 10.50 2.33
C GLY A 45 3.96 10.78 3.14
N VAL A 46 3.98 11.79 4.02
CA VAL A 46 2.81 12.27 4.77
C VAL A 46 1.69 12.71 3.82
N SER A 47 2.03 13.55 2.84
CA SER A 47 1.08 14.05 1.85
C SER A 47 0.50 12.93 0.99
N ALA A 48 1.33 12.00 0.51
CA ALA A 48 0.88 10.87 -0.29
C ALA A 48 -0.04 9.94 0.49
N ALA A 49 0.29 9.64 1.75
CA ALA A 49 -0.56 8.84 2.62
C ALA A 49 -1.96 9.46 2.75
N MET A 50 -2.03 10.76 3.09
CA MET A 50 -3.31 11.46 3.24
C MET A 50 -4.08 11.61 1.94
N MET A 51 -3.44 12.10 0.89
CA MET A 51 -4.12 12.46 -0.36
C MET A 51 -4.83 11.27 -0.99
N PHE A 52 -4.12 10.14 -1.13
CA PHE A 52 -4.68 8.97 -1.81
C PHE A 52 -5.67 8.21 -0.94
N THR A 53 -5.45 8.09 0.38
CA THR A 53 -6.44 7.46 1.27
C THR A 53 -7.72 8.28 1.39
N ALA A 54 -7.61 9.61 1.49
CA ALA A 54 -8.76 10.50 1.50
C ALA A 54 -9.54 10.42 0.17
N ALA A 55 -8.84 10.39 -0.98
CA ALA A 55 -9.48 10.21 -2.28
C ALA A 55 -10.22 8.86 -2.39
N GLY A 56 -9.59 7.77 -1.93
CA GLY A 56 -10.22 6.45 -1.86
C GLY A 56 -11.47 6.43 -0.99
N SER A 57 -11.38 6.98 0.21
CA SER A 57 -12.49 7.07 1.16
C SER A 57 -13.64 7.94 0.63
N ALA A 58 -13.31 9.06 -0.02
CA ALA A 58 -14.29 9.93 -0.65
C ALA A 58 -15.05 9.21 -1.78
N TYR A 59 -14.34 8.50 -2.65
CA TYR A 59 -14.96 7.69 -3.70
C TYR A 59 -15.80 6.55 -3.13
N GLY A 60 -15.28 5.82 -2.13
CA GLY A 60 -15.98 4.72 -1.47
C GLY A 60 -17.29 5.17 -0.81
N THR A 61 -17.22 6.32 -0.13
CA THR A 61 -18.36 6.95 0.55
C THR A 61 -19.40 7.45 -0.46
N CYS A 62 -18.97 8.18 -1.50
CA CYS A 62 -19.92 8.74 -2.46
C CYS A 62 -20.65 7.64 -3.22
N LYS A 63 -19.92 6.61 -3.68
CA LYS A 63 -20.51 5.54 -4.48
C LYS A 63 -21.47 4.69 -3.64
N SER A 64 -21.06 4.27 -2.44
CA SER A 64 -21.95 3.57 -1.50
C SER A 64 -23.16 4.41 -1.10
N GLY A 65 -22.95 5.72 -0.89
CA GLY A 65 -24.01 6.68 -0.58
C GLY A 65 -25.10 6.73 -1.66
N THR A 66 -24.74 6.69 -2.95
CA THR A 66 -25.73 6.64 -4.03
C THR A 66 -26.64 5.40 -3.95
N GLY A 67 -26.08 4.25 -3.57
CA GLY A 67 -26.83 3.02 -3.32
C GLY A 67 -27.82 3.18 -2.17
N ILE A 68 -27.36 3.75 -1.05
CA ILE A 68 -28.21 4.01 0.14
C ILE A 68 -29.34 4.96 -0.20
N SER A 69 -29.07 6.07 -0.89
CA SER A 69 -30.10 7.03 -1.29
C SER A 69 -31.16 6.40 -2.19
N SER A 70 -30.75 5.52 -3.11
CA SER A 70 -31.70 4.81 -3.98
C SER A 70 -32.58 3.82 -3.22
N MET A 71 -32.05 3.19 -2.17
CA MET A 71 -32.80 2.28 -1.30
C MET A 71 -33.68 3.02 -0.29
N ALA A 72 -33.24 4.15 0.24
CA ALA A 72 -33.88 4.85 1.36
C ALA A 72 -35.36 5.22 1.08
N VAL A 73 -35.69 5.48 -0.19
CA VAL A 73 -37.05 5.77 -0.63
C VAL A 73 -37.91 4.50 -0.64
N ALA A 74 -37.34 3.34 -0.99
CA ALA A 74 -38.07 2.08 -1.11
C ALA A 74 -38.16 1.31 0.21
N ARG A 75 -37.11 1.33 1.03
CA ARG A 75 -36.96 0.54 2.27
C ARG A 75 -36.23 1.36 3.36
N PRO A 76 -36.89 2.35 3.97
CA PRO A 76 -36.29 3.19 5.00
C PRO A 76 -35.88 2.39 6.26
N ASP A 77 -36.54 1.26 6.53
CA ASP A 77 -36.23 0.34 7.64
C ASP A 77 -34.83 -0.27 7.56
N LEU A 78 -34.25 -0.37 6.35
CA LEU A 78 -32.95 -1.01 6.11
C LEU A 78 -31.79 -0.01 6.03
N VAL A 79 -32.05 1.30 6.13
CA VAL A 79 -31.03 2.36 6.00
C VAL A 79 -29.87 2.17 6.98
N MET A 80 -30.15 1.82 8.23
CA MET A 80 -29.08 1.57 9.20
C MET A 80 -28.23 0.35 8.90
N LYS A 81 -28.77 -0.67 8.22
CA LYS A 81 -27.97 -1.80 7.74
C LYS A 81 -27.11 -1.42 6.54
N ALA A 82 -27.61 -0.51 5.71
CA ALA A 82 -26.95 -0.07 4.50
C ALA A 82 -25.83 0.96 4.73
N ILE A 83 -25.66 1.48 5.97
CA ILE A 83 -24.61 2.46 6.28
C ILE A 83 -23.21 1.85 6.40
N ILE A 84 -23.11 0.53 6.59
CA ILE A 84 -21.84 -0.19 6.81
C ILE A 84 -20.77 0.10 5.74
N PRO A 85 -21.04 0.05 4.43
CA PRO A 85 -20.03 0.34 3.42
C PRO A 85 -19.49 1.78 3.51
N VAL A 86 -20.32 2.75 3.91
CA VAL A 86 -19.89 4.13 4.11
C VAL A 86 -18.96 4.24 5.32
N VAL A 87 -19.30 3.57 6.42
CA VAL A 87 -18.45 3.54 7.62
C VAL A 87 -17.10 2.88 7.29
N MET A 88 -17.10 1.73 6.60
CA MET A 88 -15.86 1.05 6.21
C MET A 88 -15.00 1.90 5.26
N ALA A 89 -15.61 2.60 4.29
CA ALA A 89 -14.89 3.55 3.45
C ALA A 89 -14.28 4.70 4.27
N GLY A 90 -14.98 5.21 5.29
CA GLY A 90 -14.50 6.26 6.20
C GLY A 90 -13.28 5.85 7.02
N ILE A 91 -13.25 4.60 7.50
CA ILE A 91 -12.13 4.05 8.28
C ILE A 91 -10.82 4.08 7.46
N VAL A 92 -10.89 3.92 6.13
CA VAL A 92 -9.72 4.01 5.24
C VAL A 92 -9.02 5.37 5.27
N ALA A 93 -9.75 6.47 5.50
CA ALA A 93 -9.14 7.80 5.66
C ALA A 93 -8.48 7.96 7.03
N ILE A 94 -9.09 7.44 8.10
CA ILE A 94 -8.52 7.47 9.46
C ILE A 94 -7.17 6.76 9.49
N TYR A 95 -7.12 5.64 8.79
CA TYR A 95 -5.93 4.87 8.50
C TYR A 95 -4.80 5.67 7.83
N GLY A 96 -5.10 6.47 6.80
CA GLY A 96 -4.13 7.40 6.22
C GLY A 96 -3.68 8.47 7.20
N LEU A 97 -4.62 9.02 7.98
CA LEU A 97 -4.36 10.02 9.01
C LEU A 97 -3.41 9.52 10.09
N VAL A 98 -3.63 8.33 10.62
CA VAL A 98 -2.75 7.75 11.65
C VAL A 98 -1.33 7.59 11.11
N VAL A 99 -1.17 7.07 9.87
CA VAL A 99 0.15 6.93 9.26
C VAL A 99 0.80 8.29 9.01
N ALA A 100 0.05 9.26 8.50
CA ALA A 100 0.53 10.62 8.25
C ALA A 100 0.99 11.31 9.54
N VAL A 101 0.25 11.18 10.64
CA VAL A 101 0.62 11.73 11.95
C VAL A 101 1.86 11.02 12.50
N ILE A 102 1.95 9.69 12.38
CA ILE A 102 3.13 8.93 12.82
C ILE A 102 4.39 9.34 12.06
N ILE A 103 4.29 9.50 10.73
CA ILE A 103 5.43 9.94 9.92
C ILE A 103 5.78 11.40 10.26
N SER A 104 4.78 12.29 10.33
CA SER A 104 4.99 13.70 10.65
C SER A 104 5.63 13.91 12.01
N GLY A 105 5.29 13.10 13.01
CA GLY A 105 5.90 13.15 14.34
C GLY A 105 7.36 12.69 14.38
N ARG A 106 7.87 12.08 13.30
CA ARG A 106 9.25 11.63 13.15
C ARG A 106 10.09 12.48 12.20
N ILE A 107 9.51 13.49 11.55
CA ILE A 107 10.26 14.40 10.68
C ILE A 107 10.94 15.46 11.55
N ALA A 108 12.27 15.47 11.53
CA ALA A 108 13.06 16.51 12.17
C ALA A 108 13.62 17.49 11.12
N PRO A 109 13.63 18.81 11.38
CA PRO A 109 14.27 19.78 10.51
C PRO A 109 15.80 19.59 10.55
N GLY A 110 16.34 18.91 9.53
CA GLY A 110 17.75 18.83 9.16
C GLY A 110 18.77 18.74 10.30
N GLY A 111 19.12 17.51 10.72
CA GLY A 111 20.17 17.25 11.71
C GLY A 111 20.69 15.80 11.62
N LYS A 112 21.68 15.45 12.47
CA LYS A 112 22.33 14.11 12.50
C LYS A 112 21.36 12.93 12.68
N GLU A 113 20.13 13.18 13.13
CA GLU A 113 19.16 12.12 13.48
C GLU A 113 18.26 11.70 12.31
N TYR A 114 18.04 12.55 11.30
CA TYR A 114 17.11 12.26 10.20
C TYR A 114 17.84 12.11 8.87
N THR A 115 18.07 10.86 8.48
CA THR A 115 18.83 10.50 7.27
C THR A 115 17.92 10.36 6.05
N ILE A 116 18.49 10.52 4.84
CA ILE A 116 17.74 10.41 3.59
C ILE A 116 17.08 9.03 3.38
N ASN A 117 17.70 7.95 3.89
CA ASN A 117 17.15 6.60 3.82
C ASN A 117 15.86 6.47 4.65
N MET A 118 15.79 7.14 5.80
CA MET A 118 14.54 7.24 6.56
C MET A 118 13.48 8.02 5.78
N GLY A 119 13.88 9.09 5.09
CA GLY A 119 13.01 9.83 4.16
C GLY A 119 12.44 8.94 3.05
N PHE A 120 13.27 8.12 2.39
CA PHE A 120 12.82 7.20 1.34
C PHE A 120 11.90 6.09 1.85
N SER A 121 12.21 5.52 3.02
CA SER A 121 11.36 4.52 3.67
C SER A 121 10.00 5.11 4.07
N GLN A 122 9.98 6.33 4.62
CA GLN A 122 8.75 7.04 4.97
C GLN A 122 7.95 7.44 3.72
N PHE A 123 8.62 7.86 2.65
CA PHE A 123 7.98 8.13 1.37
C PHE A 123 7.32 6.86 0.80
N ALA A 124 8.06 5.76 0.71
CA ALA A 124 7.56 4.48 0.21
C ALA A 124 6.39 3.96 1.07
N GLY A 125 6.52 3.99 2.40
CA GLY A 125 5.45 3.59 3.32
C GLY A 125 4.20 4.47 3.20
N GLY A 126 4.38 5.78 3.08
CA GLY A 126 3.29 6.73 2.86
C GLY A 126 2.58 6.51 1.52
N LEU A 127 3.34 6.30 0.45
CA LEU A 127 2.82 6.02 -0.89
C LEU A 127 2.02 4.71 -0.92
N VAL A 128 2.52 3.66 -0.28
CA VAL A 128 1.84 2.35 -0.19
C VAL A 128 0.55 2.46 0.60
N CYS A 129 0.59 3.09 1.78
CA CYS A 129 -0.61 3.34 2.59
C CYS A 129 -1.66 4.10 1.76
N GLY A 130 -1.24 5.17 1.09
CA GLY A 130 -2.07 6.00 0.24
C GLY A 130 -2.75 5.23 -0.90
N LEU A 131 -1.96 4.64 -1.80
CA LEU A 131 -2.49 3.99 -3.01
C LEU A 131 -3.25 2.69 -2.70
N CYS A 132 -2.85 1.95 -1.67
CA CYS A 132 -3.62 0.79 -1.22
C CYS A 132 -4.97 1.21 -0.61
N GLY A 133 -5.00 2.32 0.16
CA GLY A 133 -6.24 2.90 0.65
C GLY A 133 -7.14 3.41 -0.49
N LEU A 134 -6.55 3.95 -1.56
CA LEU A 134 -7.29 4.29 -2.78
C LEU A 134 -7.96 3.06 -3.40
N GLY A 135 -7.21 1.96 -3.58
CA GLY A 135 -7.73 0.69 -4.08
C GLY A 135 -8.84 0.11 -3.19
N ALA A 136 -8.63 0.07 -1.87
CA ALA A 136 -9.63 -0.39 -0.91
C ALA A 136 -10.91 0.44 -0.97
N GLY A 137 -10.80 1.77 -0.97
CA GLY A 137 -11.94 2.68 -1.12
C GLY A 137 -12.70 2.50 -2.42
N TYR A 138 -11.98 2.28 -3.54
CA TYR A 138 -12.58 1.94 -4.84
C TYR A 138 -13.39 0.63 -4.78
N ALA A 139 -12.82 -0.43 -4.21
CA ALA A 139 -13.49 -1.73 -4.08
C ALA A 139 -14.72 -1.66 -3.16
N ILE A 140 -14.58 -1.01 -1.99
CA ILE A 140 -15.68 -0.79 -1.03
C ILE A 140 -16.80 0.01 -1.69
N GLY A 141 -16.50 1.06 -2.45
CA GLY A 141 -17.52 1.88 -3.11
C GLY A 141 -18.38 1.11 -4.10
N ILE A 142 -17.75 0.31 -4.97
CA ILE A 142 -18.45 -0.48 -5.98
C ILE A 142 -19.21 -1.66 -5.34
N ALA A 143 -18.56 -2.39 -4.43
CA ALA A 143 -19.18 -3.48 -3.70
C ALA A 143 -20.33 -2.99 -2.81
N GLY A 144 -20.18 -1.81 -2.20
CA GLY A 144 -21.16 -1.14 -1.35
C GLY A 144 -22.40 -0.71 -2.13
N ASP A 145 -22.24 0.01 -3.26
CA ASP A 145 -23.38 0.41 -4.11
C ASP A 145 -24.16 -0.81 -4.62
N ALA A 146 -23.47 -1.81 -5.16
CA ALA A 146 -24.11 -3.04 -5.64
C ALA A 146 -24.76 -3.84 -4.49
N GLY A 147 -24.08 -3.95 -3.36
CA GLY A 147 -24.54 -4.68 -2.18
C GLY A 147 -25.76 -4.05 -1.53
N VAL A 148 -25.79 -2.72 -1.39
CA VAL A 148 -26.94 -1.99 -0.84
C VAL A 148 -28.16 -2.10 -1.75
N ARG A 149 -27.97 -2.00 -3.08
CA ARG A 149 -29.05 -2.24 -4.04
C ARG A 149 -29.60 -3.67 -3.92
N ALA A 150 -28.72 -4.66 -3.78
CA ALA A 150 -29.14 -6.04 -3.57
C ALA A 150 -29.89 -6.24 -2.24
N LEU A 151 -29.41 -5.59 -1.17
CA LEU A 151 -30.03 -5.61 0.15
C LEU A 151 -31.46 -5.04 0.13
N SER A 152 -31.71 -4.01 -0.70
CA SER A 152 -33.04 -3.40 -0.85
C SER A 152 -34.11 -4.40 -1.30
N GLN A 153 -33.71 -5.35 -2.15
CA GLN A 153 -34.59 -6.38 -2.69
C GLN A 153 -34.65 -7.58 -1.75
N GLN A 154 -33.51 -7.95 -1.15
CA GLN A 154 -33.41 -9.12 -0.27
C GLN A 154 -32.60 -8.83 1.01
N PRO A 155 -33.27 -8.72 2.18
CA PRO A 155 -32.60 -8.47 3.46
C PRO A 155 -31.62 -9.58 3.89
N ARG A 156 -31.79 -10.81 3.38
CA ARG A 156 -30.90 -11.95 3.65
C ARG A 156 -29.51 -11.77 3.06
N PHE A 157 -29.35 -10.87 2.08
CA PHE A 157 -28.06 -10.55 1.46
C PHE A 157 -27.09 -9.85 2.44
N PHE A 158 -27.58 -9.34 3.57
CA PHE A 158 -26.80 -8.54 4.53
C PHE A 158 -25.47 -9.18 4.95
N VAL A 159 -25.46 -10.47 5.28
CA VAL A 159 -24.23 -11.17 5.72
C VAL A 159 -23.22 -11.28 4.57
N GLY A 160 -23.71 -11.59 3.36
CA GLY A 160 -22.87 -11.65 2.17
C GLY A 160 -22.22 -10.32 1.82
N MET A 161 -22.99 -9.22 1.94
CA MET A 161 -22.49 -7.86 1.76
C MET A 161 -21.34 -7.56 2.74
N ILE A 162 -21.52 -7.85 4.03
CA ILE A 162 -20.48 -7.61 5.04
C ILE A 162 -19.22 -8.39 4.72
N LEU A 163 -19.36 -9.67 4.37
CA LEU A 163 -18.20 -10.52 4.08
C LEU A 163 -17.39 -9.97 2.89
N ILE A 164 -18.06 -9.55 1.81
CA ILE A 164 -17.39 -8.92 0.66
C ILE A 164 -16.66 -7.64 1.07
N LEU A 165 -17.28 -6.80 1.91
CA LEU A 165 -16.69 -5.55 2.39
C LEU A 165 -15.47 -5.78 3.27
N ILE A 166 -15.49 -6.81 4.13
CA ILE A 166 -14.32 -7.18 4.95
C ILE A 166 -13.15 -7.54 4.04
N PHE A 167 -13.35 -8.36 3.01
CA PHE A 167 -12.27 -8.68 2.07
C PHE A 167 -11.78 -7.44 1.30
N ALA A 168 -12.66 -6.52 0.93
CA ALA A 168 -12.28 -5.25 0.30
C ALA A 168 -11.46 -4.34 1.25
N GLU A 169 -11.78 -4.35 2.54
CA GLU A 169 -11.12 -3.55 3.57
C GLU A 169 -9.76 -4.13 3.98
N VAL A 170 -9.65 -5.47 4.08
CA VAL A 170 -8.43 -6.20 4.44
C VAL A 170 -7.25 -5.81 3.54
N LEU A 171 -7.52 -5.45 2.28
CA LEU A 171 -6.53 -4.89 1.34
C LEU A 171 -5.86 -3.62 1.85
N GLY A 172 -6.62 -2.71 2.46
CA GLY A 172 -6.13 -1.46 3.03
C GLY A 172 -5.38 -1.63 4.35
N LEU A 173 -5.51 -2.79 4.99
CA LEU A 173 -4.88 -3.11 6.27
C LEU A 173 -3.46 -3.67 6.07
N TYR A 174 -3.26 -4.53 5.06
CA TYR A 174 -1.96 -5.10 4.73
C TYR A 174 -0.89 -4.07 4.37
N ALA A 175 -1.27 -2.95 3.76
CA ALA A 175 -0.36 -1.86 3.41
C ALA A 175 0.37 -1.23 4.62
N LYS A 176 -0.21 -1.32 5.82
CA LYS A 176 0.30 -0.64 7.01
C LYS A 176 1.20 -1.50 7.90
N MET A 177 1.11 -2.82 7.75
CA MET A 177 1.83 -3.77 8.61
C MET A 177 3.28 -3.99 8.15
N SER A 178 3.65 -3.61 6.92
CA SER A 178 4.98 -3.90 6.35
C SER A 178 6.09 -2.94 6.76
N TYR A 179 5.79 -1.69 7.15
CA TYR A 179 6.80 -0.62 7.28
C TYR A 179 7.04 -0.22 8.74
N ASP A 180 7.63 -1.11 9.53
CA ASP A 180 8.26 -0.68 10.78
C ASP A 180 9.57 0.07 10.48
N LEU A 181 10.02 0.98 11.34
CA LEU A 181 10.93 2.06 10.94
C LEU A 181 12.21 2.08 11.80
N ALA A 182 13.22 1.31 11.40
CA ALA A 182 14.57 1.45 11.94
C ALA A 182 15.60 0.95 10.91
N THR A 183 16.35 1.88 10.30
CA THR A 183 17.63 1.57 9.62
C THR A 183 18.41 2.87 9.40
N ALA A 184 19.66 2.90 9.86
CA ALA A 184 20.53 4.07 9.90
C ALA A 184 21.70 3.99 8.89
N GLU A 185 21.92 5.14 8.25
CA GLU A 185 23.12 5.78 7.66
C GLU A 185 23.93 5.26 6.44
N SER A 186 24.25 6.27 5.60
CA SER A 186 25.16 6.44 4.47
C SER A 186 24.70 6.17 3.04
N ALA A 187 25.26 6.97 2.13
CA ALA A 187 24.70 7.39 0.86
C ALA A 187 25.13 6.53 -0.33
N ALA A 188 24.11 5.96 -0.97
CA ALA A 188 23.98 5.79 -2.41
C ALA A 188 22.48 5.86 -2.72
N TYR A 189 22.07 6.26 -3.92
CA TYR A 189 20.66 6.19 -4.33
C TYR A 189 20.13 4.74 -4.42
N SER A 190 20.97 3.74 -4.17
CA SER A 190 20.62 2.32 -4.25
C SER A 190 19.42 1.91 -3.37
N PRO A 191 19.33 2.27 -2.07
CA PRO A 191 18.22 1.86 -1.21
C PRO A 191 16.86 2.44 -1.62
N PHE A 192 16.84 3.58 -2.33
CA PHE A 192 15.60 4.14 -2.89
C PHE A 192 14.90 3.14 -3.80
N PHE A 193 15.63 2.51 -4.73
CA PHE A 193 15.08 1.50 -5.63
C PHE A 193 14.63 0.24 -4.89
N GLY A 194 15.31 -0.13 -3.79
CA GLY A 194 14.88 -1.22 -2.91
C GLY A 194 13.54 -0.96 -2.22
N TYR A 195 13.36 0.22 -1.61
CA TYR A 195 12.10 0.62 -0.98
C TYR A 195 10.97 0.80 -2.01
N MET A 196 11.28 1.34 -3.20
CA MET A 196 10.31 1.43 -4.30
C MET A 196 9.94 0.06 -4.86
N GLY A 197 10.85 -0.92 -4.84
CA GLY A 197 10.55 -2.33 -5.12
C GLY A 197 9.53 -2.90 -4.14
N ALA A 198 9.79 -2.77 -2.84
CA ALA A 198 8.84 -3.20 -1.80
C ALA A 198 7.48 -2.49 -1.93
N ALA A 199 7.50 -1.19 -2.25
CA ALA A 199 6.29 -0.42 -2.44
C ALA A 199 5.48 -0.87 -3.66
N SER A 200 6.13 -1.00 -4.82
CA SER A 200 5.48 -1.41 -6.08
C SER A 200 4.91 -2.82 -6.01
N ALA A 201 5.57 -3.75 -5.30
CA ALA A 201 5.01 -5.08 -5.02
C ALA A 201 3.63 -4.96 -4.38
N GLN A 202 3.52 -4.20 -3.29
CA GLN A 202 2.28 -4.08 -2.53
C GLN A 202 1.21 -3.26 -3.26
N ILE A 203 1.59 -2.14 -3.87
CA ILE A 203 0.64 -1.24 -4.53
C ILE A 203 -0.08 -1.97 -5.67
N PHE A 204 0.65 -2.64 -6.56
CA PHE A 204 0.03 -3.24 -7.74
C PHE A 204 -0.75 -4.52 -7.42
N THR A 205 -0.30 -5.35 -6.47
CA THR A 205 -1.10 -6.50 -6.02
C THR A 205 -2.40 -6.06 -5.35
N VAL A 206 -2.36 -5.02 -4.51
CA VAL A 206 -3.55 -4.48 -3.84
C VAL A 206 -4.52 -3.85 -4.85
N LEU A 207 -4.03 -3.13 -5.86
CA LEU A 207 -4.89 -2.62 -6.94
C LEU A 207 -5.55 -3.75 -7.74
N GLY A 208 -4.82 -4.84 -8.02
CA GLY A 208 -5.37 -6.05 -8.65
C GLY A 208 -6.46 -6.70 -7.80
N ALA A 209 -6.16 -6.91 -6.52
CA ALA A 209 -7.09 -7.48 -5.56
C ALA A 209 -8.36 -6.61 -5.38
N ALA A 210 -8.18 -5.29 -5.35
CA ALA A 210 -9.27 -4.32 -5.25
C ALA A 210 -10.19 -4.39 -6.47
N TYR A 211 -9.63 -4.40 -7.68
CA TYR A 211 -10.42 -4.54 -8.91
C TYR A 211 -11.13 -5.90 -8.97
N GLY A 212 -10.42 -6.98 -8.65
CA GLY A 212 -10.97 -8.33 -8.62
C GLY A 212 -12.16 -8.47 -7.67
N THR A 213 -12.03 -7.87 -6.49
CA THR A 213 -13.09 -7.79 -5.48
C THR A 213 -14.26 -6.94 -5.97
N ALA A 214 -13.99 -5.75 -6.51
CA ALA A 214 -15.01 -4.82 -6.99
C ALA A 214 -15.91 -5.46 -8.07
N LYS A 215 -15.32 -6.08 -9.08
CA LYS A 215 -16.07 -6.66 -10.21
C LYS A 215 -16.80 -7.94 -9.80
N SER A 216 -16.16 -8.81 -9.03
CA SER A 216 -16.81 -10.02 -8.50
C SER A 216 -17.99 -9.68 -7.59
N ALA A 217 -17.86 -8.64 -6.76
CA ALA A 217 -18.94 -8.17 -5.88
C ALA A 217 -20.20 -7.78 -6.66
N VAL A 218 -20.06 -7.07 -7.78
CA VAL A 218 -21.20 -6.67 -8.63
C VAL A 218 -21.95 -7.90 -9.17
N GLY A 219 -21.22 -8.95 -9.57
CA GLY A 219 -21.80 -10.23 -9.99
C GLY A 219 -22.52 -10.95 -8.87
N ILE A 220 -21.90 -11.01 -7.68
CA ILE A 220 -22.49 -11.64 -6.48
C ILE A 220 -23.74 -10.88 -6.03
N SER A 221 -23.72 -9.55 -6.02
CA SER A 221 -24.89 -8.74 -5.68
C SER A 221 -26.04 -8.95 -6.65
N SER A 222 -25.76 -9.00 -7.97
CA SER A 222 -26.80 -9.25 -8.97
C SER A 222 -27.39 -10.65 -8.86
N MET A 223 -26.57 -11.66 -8.57
CA MET A 223 -27.02 -13.04 -8.36
C MET A 223 -27.78 -13.18 -7.04
N GLY A 224 -27.30 -12.53 -5.97
CA GLY A 224 -27.83 -12.64 -4.61
C GLY A 224 -29.24 -12.09 -4.45
N VAL A 225 -29.69 -11.19 -5.35
CA VAL A 225 -31.09 -10.76 -5.42
C VAL A 225 -32.00 -11.87 -5.94
N MET A 226 -31.51 -12.73 -6.82
CA MET A 226 -32.31 -13.81 -7.41
C MET A 226 -32.24 -15.08 -6.58
N ARG A 227 -31.04 -15.44 -6.08
CA ARG A 227 -30.76 -16.69 -5.35
C ARG A 227 -29.86 -16.45 -4.12
N PRO A 228 -30.40 -15.97 -2.98
CA PRO A 228 -29.59 -15.59 -1.82
C PRO A 228 -28.86 -16.79 -1.18
N GLU A 229 -29.44 -17.98 -1.26
CA GLU A 229 -28.82 -19.23 -0.80
C GLU A 229 -27.46 -19.53 -1.46
N LEU A 230 -27.17 -18.97 -2.65
CA LEU A 230 -25.91 -19.19 -3.36
C LEU A 230 -24.82 -18.18 -3.02
N ILE A 231 -25.11 -17.15 -2.20
CA ILE A 231 -24.14 -16.08 -1.89
C ILE A 231 -22.89 -16.66 -1.22
N MET A 232 -23.05 -17.48 -0.19
CA MET A 232 -21.91 -18.06 0.56
C MET A 232 -20.99 -18.89 -0.33
N LYS A 233 -21.57 -19.56 -1.33
CA LYS A 233 -20.82 -20.36 -2.31
C LYS A 233 -20.13 -19.49 -3.37
N SER A 234 -20.69 -18.32 -3.67
CA SER A 234 -20.24 -17.44 -4.74
C SER A 234 -19.21 -16.40 -4.30
N VAL A 235 -18.84 -16.40 -3.02
CA VAL A 235 -17.83 -15.52 -2.42
C VAL A 235 -16.39 -15.89 -2.82
N ILE A 236 -16.16 -17.11 -3.30
CA ILE A 236 -14.82 -17.64 -3.62
C ILE A 236 -13.96 -16.70 -4.51
N PRO A 237 -14.48 -16.08 -5.59
CA PRO A 237 -13.67 -15.18 -6.42
C PRO A 237 -13.17 -13.94 -5.65
N VAL A 238 -13.94 -13.45 -4.68
CA VAL A 238 -13.53 -12.32 -3.82
C VAL A 238 -12.40 -12.76 -2.88
N ILE A 239 -12.49 -13.98 -2.33
CA ILE A 239 -11.43 -14.53 -1.49
C ILE A 239 -10.14 -14.70 -2.28
N MET A 240 -10.22 -15.29 -3.49
CA MET A 240 -9.05 -15.48 -4.37
C MET A 240 -8.43 -14.13 -4.76
N ALA A 241 -9.23 -13.13 -5.13
CA ALA A 241 -8.72 -11.78 -5.37
C ALA A 241 -7.99 -11.21 -4.13
N GLY A 242 -8.51 -11.45 -2.93
CA GLY A 242 -7.88 -11.01 -1.67
C GLY A 242 -6.53 -11.66 -1.38
N ILE A 243 -6.34 -12.93 -1.75
CA ILE A 243 -5.08 -13.67 -1.54
C ILE A 243 -3.92 -13.03 -2.32
N ILE A 244 -4.17 -12.45 -3.49
CA ILE A 244 -3.16 -11.74 -4.29
C ILE A 244 -2.51 -10.59 -3.51
N GLY A 245 -3.27 -9.88 -2.68
CA GLY A 245 -2.73 -8.83 -1.81
C GLY A 245 -1.71 -9.38 -0.80
N ILE A 246 -1.89 -10.61 -0.34
CA ILE A 246 -0.97 -11.28 0.61
C ILE A 246 0.35 -11.63 -0.08
N TYR A 247 0.33 -11.97 -1.37
CA TYR A 247 1.58 -12.22 -2.12
C TYR A 247 2.48 -10.98 -2.16
N GLY A 248 1.90 -9.81 -2.44
CA GLY A 248 2.62 -8.54 -2.40
C GLY A 248 3.14 -8.21 -1.00
N LEU A 249 2.37 -8.51 0.04
CA LEU A 249 2.75 -8.28 1.44
C LEU A 249 4.00 -9.10 1.82
N VAL A 250 4.01 -10.38 1.47
CA VAL A 250 5.13 -11.28 1.76
C VAL A 250 6.39 -10.80 1.03
N VAL A 251 6.29 -10.48 -0.26
CA VAL A 251 7.44 -9.97 -1.04
C VAL A 251 7.94 -8.65 -0.47
N ALA A 252 7.05 -7.70 -0.16
CA ALA A 252 7.44 -6.42 0.42
C ALA A 252 8.16 -6.57 1.77
N MET A 253 7.69 -7.48 2.64
CA MET A 253 8.32 -7.76 3.93
C MET A 253 9.71 -8.39 3.77
N VAL A 254 9.86 -9.32 2.83
CA VAL A 254 11.15 -9.95 2.52
C VAL A 254 12.13 -8.94 1.94
N LEU A 255 11.69 -8.11 0.98
CA LEU A 255 12.54 -7.08 0.38
C LEU A 255 12.95 -6.03 1.43
N ARG A 256 12.02 -5.55 2.26
CA ARG A 256 12.35 -4.63 3.37
C ARG A 256 13.42 -5.20 4.28
N GLY A 257 13.33 -6.48 4.66
CA GLY A 257 14.32 -7.13 5.53
C GLY A 257 15.72 -7.24 4.92
N LYS A 258 15.85 -7.11 3.60
CA LYS A 258 17.12 -7.19 2.87
C LYS A 258 17.67 -5.85 2.41
N VAL A 259 16.85 -4.78 2.42
CA VAL A 259 17.31 -3.43 2.11
C VAL A 259 18.13 -2.94 3.30
N THR A 260 19.45 -2.94 3.13
CA THR A 260 20.42 -2.37 4.07
C THR A 260 20.88 -1.00 3.57
N ALA A 261 21.58 -0.27 4.44
CA ALA A 261 22.17 0.99 4.05
C ALA A 261 23.27 0.80 2.99
N ALA A 262 23.53 1.81 2.17
CA ALA A 262 24.56 1.75 1.13
C ALA A 262 25.97 1.57 1.73
N SER A 263 26.22 2.11 2.93
CA SER A 263 27.43 1.87 3.73
C SER A 263 27.70 0.39 4.02
N ALA A 264 26.64 -0.42 4.11
CA ALA A 264 26.70 -1.85 4.40
C ALA A 264 26.88 -2.71 3.13
N GLY A 265 27.22 -2.10 1.98
CA GLY A 265 27.47 -2.81 0.72
C GLY A 265 26.23 -3.03 -0.15
N TYR A 266 25.20 -2.19 -0.01
CA TYR A 266 24.03 -2.24 -0.89
C TYR A 266 24.33 -1.55 -2.24
N THR A 267 24.71 -2.35 -3.23
CA THR A 267 25.06 -1.90 -4.57
C THR A 267 23.84 -1.50 -5.39
N LEU A 268 24.04 -0.71 -6.44
CA LEU A 268 22.96 -0.27 -7.33
C LEU A 268 22.30 -1.45 -8.07
N ASP A 269 23.09 -2.46 -8.43
CA ASP A 269 22.60 -3.68 -9.07
C ASP A 269 21.59 -4.43 -8.19
N LYS A 270 21.83 -4.50 -6.87
CA LYS A 270 20.88 -5.05 -5.90
C LYS A 270 19.62 -4.17 -5.78
N GLY A 271 19.79 -2.85 -5.85
CA GLY A 271 18.69 -1.89 -5.92
C GLY A 271 17.75 -2.15 -7.10
N PHE A 272 18.31 -2.35 -8.29
CA PHE A 272 17.53 -2.68 -9.48
C PHE A 272 16.95 -4.09 -9.44
N ALA A 273 17.67 -5.08 -8.89
CA ALA A 273 17.14 -6.42 -8.69
C ALA A 273 15.92 -6.42 -7.77
N HIS A 274 15.97 -5.69 -6.64
CA HIS A 274 14.85 -5.57 -5.71
C HIS A 274 13.67 -4.78 -6.31
N LEU A 275 13.94 -3.75 -7.12
CA LEU A 275 12.90 -3.04 -7.86
C LEU A 275 12.22 -3.96 -8.88
N ALA A 276 12.99 -4.71 -9.66
CA ALA A 276 12.48 -5.65 -10.64
C ALA A 276 11.69 -6.79 -9.98
N ALA A 277 12.16 -7.30 -8.84
CA ALA A 277 11.44 -8.27 -8.03
C ALA A 277 10.06 -7.74 -7.62
N GLY A 278 10.01 -6.53 -7.08
CA GLY A 278 8.76 -5.90 -6.66
C GLY A 278 7.79 -5.67 -7.82
N LEU A 279 8.26 -5.12 -8.92
CA LEU A 279 7.45 -4.89 -10.13
C LEU A 279 6.93 -6.19 -10.74
N THR A 280 7.74 -7.26 -10.76
CA THR A 280 7.33 -8.56 -11.30
C THR A 280 6.15 -9.13 -10.51
N CYS A 281 6.27 -9.21 -9.19
CA CYS A 281 5.16 -9.69 -8.35
C CYS A 281 3.94 -8.76 -8.45
N GLY A 282 4.16 -7.45 -8.37
CA GLY A 282 3.10 -6.45 -8.41
C GLY A 282 2.28 -6.51 -9.70
N LEU A 283 2.92 -6.45 -10.87
CA LEU A 283 2.23 -6.42 -12.16
C LEU A 283 1.59 -7.78 -12.52
N CYS A 284 2.22 -8.90 -12.16
CA CYS A 284 1.60 -10.22 -12.30
C CYS A 284 0.35 -10.34 -11.41
N GLY A 285 0.41 -9.85 -10.17
CA GLY A 285 -0.75 -9.81 -9.27
C GLY A 285 -1.86 -8.89 -9.76
N LEU A 286 -1.51 -7.73 -10.34
CA LEU A 286 -2.47 -6.84 -10.98
C LEU A 286 -3.22 -7.55 -12.12
N GLY A 287 -2.48 -8.25 -12.99
CA GLY A 287 -3.06 -9.03 -14.09
C GLY A 287 -3.94 -10.19 -13.61
N ALA A 288 -3.49 -10.94 -12.60
CA ALA A 288 -4.26 -12.03 -12.00
C ALA A 288 -5.58 -11.52 -11.39
N GLY A 289 -5.53 -10.44 -10.62
CA GLY A 289 -6.72 -9.83 -10.00
C GLY A 289 -7.69 -9.29 -11.05
N TYR A 290 -7.19 -8.74 -12.16
CA TYR A 290 -8.01 -8.32 -13.30
C TYR A 290 -8.78 -9.49 -13.94
N ALA A 291 -8.07 -10.59 -14.22
CA ALA A 291 -8.68 -11.81 -14.78
C ALA A 291 -9.74 -12.40 -13.84
N ILE A 292 -9.42 -12.53 -12.54
CA ILE A 292 -10.35 -13.03 -11.52
C ILE A 292 -11.59 -12.16 -11.42
N GLY A 293 -11.47 -10.84 -11.50
CA GLY A 293 -12.62 -9.94 -11.44
C GLY A 293 -13.62 -10.16 -12.57
N ILE A 294 -13.13 -10.33 -13.80
CA ILE A 294 -13.99 -10.54 -14.98
C ILE A 294 -14.62 -11.94 -14.95
N VAL A 295 -13.81 -12.96 -14.68
CA VAL A 295 -14.26 -14.36 -14.58
C VAL A 295 -15.24 -14.52 -13.41
N GLY A 296 -15.01 -13.84 -12.29
CA GLY A 296 -15.86 -13.83 -11.11
C GLY A 296 -17.24 -13.22 -11.40
N ASP A 297 -17.28 -12.04 -12.03
CA ASP A 297 -18.56 -11.37 -12.38
C ASP A 297 -19.41 -12.25 -13.33
N ALA A 298 -18.81 -12.72 -14.43
CA ALA A 298 -19.51 -13.55 -15.41
C ALA A 298 -19.85 -14.96 -14.86
N GLY A 299 -18.90 -15.58 -14.15
CA GLY A 299 -19.02 -16.94 -13.63
C GLY A 299 -20.07 -17.07 -12.52
N VAL A 300 -20.16 -16.09 -11.62
CA VAL A 300 -21.18 -16.08 -10.57
C VAL A 300 -22.57 -15.90 -11.17
N ARG A 301 -22.73 -15.03 -12.18
CA ARG A 301 -23.99 -14.86 -12.92
C ARG A 301 -24.38 -16.12 -13.70
N GLY A 302 -23.42 -16.78 -14.35
CA GLY A 302 -23.66 -18.03 -15.07
C GLY A 302 -24.04 -19.19 -14.15
N THR A 303 -23.38 -19.29 -12.99
CA THR A 303 -23.72 -20.28 -11.95
C THR A 303 -25.13 -20.06 -11.41
N ALA A 304 -25.59 -18.81 -11.36
CA ALA A 304 -26.96 -18.47 -11.01
C ALA A 304 -28.01 -19.03 -11.97
N GLN A 305 -27.65 -19.31 -13.22
CA GLN A 305 -28.54 -19.93 -14.21
C GLN A 305 -28.37 -21.46 -14.20
N GLN A 306 -27.13 -21.94 -14.27
CA GLN A 306 -26.82 -23.37 -14.31
C GLN A 306 -25.80 -23.73 -13.21
N PRO A 307 -26.21 -24.34 -12.09
CA PRO A 307 -25.32 -24.67 -10.97
C PRO A 307 -24.15 -25.59 -11.34
N ARG A 308 -24.29 -26.38 -12.41
CA ARG A 308 -23.21 -27.25 -12.92
C ARG A 308 -21.99 -26.47 -13.44
N LEU A 309 -22.15 -25.19 -13.79
CA LEU A 309 -21.05 -24.31 -14.21
C LEU A 309 -20.13 -23.89 -13.06
N PHE A 310 -20.53 -24.10 -11.81
CA PHE A 310 -19.75 -23.69 -10.64
C PHE A 310 -18.34 -24.27 -10.62
N VAL A 311 -18.21 -25.57 -10.92
CA VAL A 311 -16.90 -26.23 -10.94
C VAL A 311 -16.05 -25.70 -12.09
N GLY A 312 -16.66 -25.45 -13.26
CA GLY A 312 -15.98 -24.84 -14.40
C GLY A 312 -15.45 -23.44 -14.09
N MET A 313 -16.23 -22.61 -13.40
CA MET A 313 -15.79 -21.29 -12.94
C MET A 313 -14.58 -21.40 -12.01
N ILE A 314 -14.59 -22.31 -11.03
CA ILE A 314 -13.46 -22.50 -10.10
C ILE A 314 -12.19 -22.89 -10.86
N LEU A 315 -12.29 -23.81 -11.83
CA LEU A 315 -11.12 -24.23 -12.62
C LEU A 315 -10.48 -23.03 -13.36
N ILE A 316 -11.30 -22.16 -13.96
CA ILE A 316 -10.79 -20.95 -14.63
C ILE A 316 -10.13 -19.99 -13.64
N LEU A 317 -10.71 -19.83 -12.45
CA LEU A 317 -10.16 -18.98 -11.39
C LEU A 317 -8.81 -19.51 -10.89
N ILE A 318 -8.64 -20.82 -10.73
CA ILE A 318 -7.36 -21.42 -10.35
C ILE A 318 -6.27 -21.11 -11.38
N PHE A 319 -6.55 -21.25 -12.68
CA PHE A 319 -5.58 -20.90 -13.71
C PHE A 319 -5.24 -19.40 -13.73
N SER A 320 -6.19 -18.55 -13.37
CA SER A 320 -5.96 -17.09 -13.26
C SER A 320 -5.10 -16.75 -12.04
N GLU A 321 -5.34 -17.39 -10.89
CA GLU A 321 -4.61 -17.17 -9.63
C GLU A 321 -3.14 -17.57 -9.73
N VAL A 322 -2.87 -18.67 -10.44
CA VAL A 322 -1.50 -19.21 -10.60
C VAL A 322 -0.55 -18.20 -11.27
N LEU A 323 -1.07 -17.25 -12.07
CA LEU A 323 -0.28 -16.16 -12.65
C LEU A 323 0.33 -15.26 -11.57
N GLY A 324 -0.40 -14.98 -10.48
CA GLY A 324 0.09 -14.22 -9.33
C GLY A 324 1.17 -14.98 -8.56
N LEU A 325 0.98 -16.30 -8.38
CA LEU A 325 1.96 -17.17 -7.73
C LEU A 325 3.28 -17.23 -8.49
N TYR A 326 3.25 -17.33 -9.83
CA TYR A 326 4.46 -17.29 -10.64
C TYR A 326 5.25 -15.98 -10.45
N GLY A 327 4.55 -14.85 -10.44
CA GLY A 327 5.16 -13.54 -10.17
C GLY A 327 5.82 -13.47 -8.79
N MET A 328 5.19 -14.03 -7.75
CA MET A 328 5.76 -14.10 -6.40
C MET A 328 7.03 -14.95 -6.35
N ILE A 329 7.02 -16.14 -6.97
CA ILE A 329 8.19 -17.04 -6.97
C ILE A 329 9.38 -16.37 -7.63
N VAL A 330 9.19 -15.77 -8.81
CA VAL A 330 10.26 -15.05 -9.52
C VAL A 330 10.76 -13.87 -8.70
N ALA A 331 9.87 -13.11 -8.06
CA ALA A 331 10.26 -12.01 -7.19
C ALA A 331 11.10 -12.45 -5.99
N LEU A 332 10.79 -13.60 -5.38
CA LEU A 332 11.59 -14.13 -4.27
C LEU A 332 12.98 -14.60 -4.72
N ILE A 333 13.10 -15.17 -5.92
CA ILE A 333 14.40 -15.54 -6.51
C ILE A 333 15.22 -14.28 -6.78
N LEU A 334 14.65 -13.29 -7.46
CA LEU A 334 15.32 -12.00 -7.73
C LEU A 334 15.65 -11.21 -6.46
N GLY A 335 14.83 -11.34 -5.42
CA GLY A 335 15.10 -10.73 -4.12
C GLY A 335 16.16 -11.46 -3.30
N THR A 336 16.70 -12.61 -3.76
CA THR A 336 17.81 -13.32 -3.08
C THR A 336 19.19 -12.99 -3.63
N SER A 337 19.28 -12.40 -4.81
CA SER A 337 20.51 -11.89 -5.44
C SER A 337 20.92 -10.52 -4.91
#